data_AF-A0A821ZAY9-F1
#
_entry.id   AF-A0A821ZAY9-F1
#
_cell.length_a   1.000
_cell.length_b   1.000
_cell.length_c   1.000
_cell.angle_alpha   90.00
_cell.angle_beta   90.00
_cell.angle_gamma   90.00
#
_symmetry.space_group_name_H-M   'P 1'
#
loop_
_entity.id
_entity.type
_entity.pdbx_description
1 polymer ?
#
loop_
_entity_poly.entity_id
_entity_poly.type
_entity_poly.pdbx_seq_one_letter_code
_entity_poly.pdbx_strand_id
1 'polypeptide(L)'
;TILSLCLFGTYGDYSGHPLTRRNRIVFLTLSRFGWSIGLCAIIIDCFAGHGGIANRLLSQSCFYKLSKLTYGAYLWHSLVIFVNYLGREQPTHYTITNIFYNFICYTILSYILSFFTFLLFELPTIQLLEFCFKRSTKLH
;
A
#
# COMPACT_ATOMS: atom_id res chain seq x y z
N THR A 1 4.94 -12.90 15.86
CA THR A 1 4.27 -14.23 15.97
C THR A 1 2.88 -14.23 15.35
N ILE A 2 2.02 -13.25 15.64
CA ILE A 2 0.66 -13.12 15.06
C ILE A 2 0.68 -13.02 13.51
N LEU A 3 1.58 -12.22 12.95
CA LEU A 3 1.80 -12.09 11.51
C LEU A 3 2.28 -13.39 10.85
N SER A 4 3.15 -14.13 11.53
CA SER A 4 3.67 -15.43 11.06
C SER A 4 2.55 -16.47 11.02
N LEU A 5 1.74 -16.58 12.08
CA LEU A 5 0.57 -17.46 12.13
C LEU A 5 -0.45 -17.17 11.02
N CYS A 6 -0.67 -15.89 10.68
CA CYS A 6 -1.57 -15.51 9.59
C CYS A 6 -1.01 -15.83 8.19
N LEU A 7 0.31 -15.83 8.00
CA LEU A 7 0.94 -16.16 6.72
C LEU A 7 1.15 -17.67 6.53
N PHE A 8 1.54 -18.38 7.59
CA PHE A 8 1.81 -19.82 7.53
C PHE A 8 0.56 -20.69 7.70
N GLY A 9 -0.57 -20.14 8.14
CA GLY A 9 -1.81 -20.91 8.28
C GLY A 9 -2.40 -21.41 6.96
N THR A 10 -2.09 -20.76 5.82
CA THR A 10 -2.46 -21.27 4.47
C THR A 10 -1.49 -22.30 3.92
N TYR A 11 -0.29 -22.44 4.51
CA TYR A 11 0.75 -23.32 3.95
C TYR A 11 0.34 -24.79 3.99
N GLY A 12 -0.55 -25.17 4.91
CA GLY A 12 -1.15 -26.51 4.98
C GLY A 12 -2.17 -26.84 3.87
N ASP A 13 -2.74 -25.85 3.19
CA ASP A 13 -3.68 -26.08 2.08
C ASP A 13 -2.94 -26.49 0.79
N TYR A 14 -1.67 -26.09 0.66
CA TYR A 14 -0.80 -26.42 -0.48
C TYR A 14 -0.12 -27.79 -0.35
N SER A 15 -0.07 -28.38 0.85
CA SER A 15 0.57 -29.68 1.11
C SER A 15 -0.35 -30.89 0.89
N GLY A 16 -1.50 -30.71 0.21
CA GLY A 16 -2.38 -31.81 -0.20
C GLY A 16 -3.34 -32.33 0.87
N HIS A 17 -3.40 -31.69 2.04
CA HIS A 17 -4.40 -31.98 3.08
C HIS A 17 -5.46 -30.87 3.11
N PRO A 18 -6.59 -31.02 2.38
CA PRO A 18 -7.59 -29.98 2.27
C PRO A 18 -8.17 -29.65 3.65
N LEU A 19 -8.03 -28.40 4.06
CA LEU A 19 -8.60 -27.92 5.33
C LEU A 19 -10.13 -28.04 5.27
N THR A 20 -10.73 -28.48 6.38
CA THR A 20 -12.20 -28.57 6.49
C THR A 20 -12.85 -27.22 6.15
N ARG A 21 -13.97 -27.23 5.41
CA ARG A 21 -14.68 -26.02 4.92
C ARG A 21 -14.84 -24.92 5.98
N ARG A 22 -15.15 -25.30 7.22
CA ARG A 22 -15.27 -24.38 8.37
C ARG A 22 -13.97 -23.63 8.65
N ASN A 23 -12.84 -24.33 8.72
CA ASN A 23 -11.53 -23.75 9.01
C ASN A 23 -11.11 -22.78 7.90
N ARG A 24 -11.42 -23.10 6.64
CA ARG A 24 -11.11 -22.23 5.50
C ARG A 24 -11.85 -20.88 5.59
N ILE A 25 -13.14 -20.90 5.92
CA ILE A 25 -13.94 -19.67 6.06
C ILE A 25 -13.42 -18.82 7.23
N VAL A 26 -13.21 -19.46 8.39
CA VAL A 26 -12.69 -18.81 9.58
C VAL A 26 -11.33 -18.16 9.31
N PHE A 27 -10.44 -18.88 8.61
CA PHE A 27 -9.13 -18.35 8.25
C PHE A 27 -9.23 -17.18 7.26
N LEU A 28 -10.04 -17.29 6.21
CA LEU A 28 -10.25 -16.22 5.23
C LEU A 28 -10.74 -14.93 5.89
N THR A 29 -11.68 -15.03 6.84
CA THR A 29 -12.21 -13.87 7.55
C THR A 29 -11.20 -13.30 8.56
N LEU A 30 -10.57 -14.16 9.37
CA LEU A 30 -9.68 -13.72 10.45
C LEU A 30 -8.30 -13.26 9.97
N SER A 31 -7.82 -13.72 8.82
CA SER A 31 -6.49 -13.36 8.30
C SER A 31 -6.29 -11.84 8.19
N ARG A 32 -7.30 -11.10 7.72
CA ARG A 32 -7.26 -9.64 7.62
C ARG A 32 -7.24 -8.96 8.98
N PHE A 33 -8.02 -9.46 9.94
CA PHE A 33 -8.01 -8.97 11.32
C PHE A 33 -6.69 -9.26 12.01
N GLY A 34 -6.13 -10.46 11.84
CA GLY A 34 -4.84 -10.84 12.40
C GLY A 34 -3.68 -10.00 11.84
N TRP A 35 -3.71 -9.66 10.56
CA TRP A 35 -2.77 -8.71 9.95
C TRP A 35 -2.90 -7.31 10.57
N SER A 36 -4.13 -6.80 10.71
CA SER A 36 -4.39 -5.49 11.33
C SER A 36 -3.94 -5.44 12.79
N ILE A 37 -4.24 -6.47 13.58
CA ILE A 37 -3.80 -6.58 14.99
C ILE A 37 -2.28 -6.65 15.06
N GLY A 38 -1.63 -7.40 14.15
CA GLY A 38 -0.17 -7.46 14.06
C GLY A 38 0.46 -6.09 13.78
N LEU A 39 -0.12 -5.31 12.87
CA LEU A 39 0.31 -3.93 12.63
C LEU A 39 0.08 -3.03 13.85
N CYS A 40 -1.06 -3.18 14.52
CA CYS A 40 -1.39 -2.40 15.71
C CYS A 40 -0.38 -2.65 16.85
N ALA A 41 0.02 -3.90 17.05
CA ALA A 41 1.07 -4.25 18.01
C ALA A 41 2.41 -3.56 17.69
N ILE A 42 2.82 -3.54 16.42
CA ILE A 42 4.03 -2.82 15.99
C ILE A 42 3.93 -1.33 16.28
N ILE A 43 2.76 -0.71 16.06
CA ILE A 43 2.53 0.71 16.34
C ILE A 43 2.62 0.98 17.85
N ILE A 44 2.03 0.12 18.67
CA ILE A 44 2.09 0.21 20.14
C ILE A 44 3.53 0.07 20.62
N ASP A 45 4.30 -0.89 20.09
CA ASP A 45 5.71 -1.08 20.42
C ASP A 45 6.56 0.15 20.05
N CYS A 46 6.26 0.80 18.92
CA CYS A 46 6.87 2.06 18.53
C CYS A 46 6.52 3.20 19.52
N PHE A 47 5.26 3.32 19.94
CA PHE A 47 4.83 4.33 20.92
C PHE A 47 5.40 4.09 22.32
N ALA A 48 5.52 2.83 22.74
CA ALA A 48 6.05 2.43 24.05
C ALA A 48 7.59 2.56 24.15
N GLY A 49 8.27 3.06 23.10
CA GLY A 49 9.72 3.27 23.08
C GLY A 49 10.55 1.98 22.91
N HIS A 50 9.90 0.82 22.81
CA HIS A 50 10.55 -0.48 22.63
C HIS A 50 10.74 -0.86 21.15
N GLY A 51 10.23 -0.05 20.21
CA GLY A 51 10.23 -0.31 18.77
C GLY A 51 11.59 -0.23 18.05
N GLY A 52 12.70 0.07 18.75
CA GLY A 52 14.08 0.01 18.23
C GLY A 52 14.26 0.48 16.77
N ILE A 53 14.46 -0.47 15.86
CA ILE A 53 14.66 -0.26 14.41
C ILE A 53 13.42 0.32 13.74
N ALA A 54 12.21 -0.15 14.07
CA ALA A 54 10.97 0.33 13.49
C ALA A 54 10.73 1.80 13.82
N ASN A 55 10.97 2.21 15.07
CA ASN A 55 10.87 3.61 15.47
C ASN A 55 11.88 4.50 14.71
N ARG A 56 13.12 4.01 14.53
CA ARG A 56 14.15 4.74 13.76
C ARG A 56 13.80 4.86 12.27
N LEU A 57 13.18 3.83 11.68
CA LEU A 57 12.70 3.86 10.30
C LEU A 57 11.52 4.81 10.14
N LEU A 58 10.50 4.73 11.01
CA LEU A 58 9.31 5.59 10.94
C LEU A 58 9.64 7.06 11.24
N SER A 59 10.61 7.33 12.11
CA SER A 59 11.07 8.69 12.40
C SER A 59 11.89 9.32 11.26
N GLN A 60 12.27 8.56 10.23
CA GLN A 60 13.01 9.13 9.11
C GLN A 60 12.09 9.96 8.21
N SER A 61 12.51 11.17 7.84
CA SER A 61 11.84 12.04 6.86
C SER A 61 11.63 11.37 5.49
N CYS A 62 12.36 10.28 5.22
CA CYS A 62 12.15 9.41 4.07
C CYS A 62 10.74 8.80 4.05
N PHE A 63 10.24 8.30 5.19
CA PHE A 63 8.92 7.69 5.29
C PHE A 63 7.79 8.70 5.07
N TYR A 64 8.00 9.95 5.48
CA TYR A 64 7.04 11.02 5.21
C TYR A 64 6.88 11.28 3.70
N LYS A 65 8.00 11.37 2.97
CA LYS A 65 7.98 11.53 1.50
C LYS A 65 7.42 10.28 0.81
N LEU A 66 7.80 9.09 1.27
CA LEU A 66 7.34 7.81 0.72
C LEU A 66 5.82 7.66 0.90
N SER A 67 5.27 8.04 2.04
CA SER A 67 3.84 7.94 2.33
C SER A 67 2.99 8.74 1.32
N LYS A 68 3.44 9.94 0.94
CA LYS A 68 2.78 10.74 -0.09
C LYS A 68 2.85 10.10 -1.47
N LEU A 69 4.01 9.55 -1.82
CA LEU A 69 4.19 8.84 -3.10
C LEU A 69 3.31 7.59 -3.17
N THR A 70 3.25 6.79 -2.10
CA THR A 70 2.40 5.59 -2.04
C THR A 70 0.92 5.95 -2.09
N TYR A 71 0.52 7.06 -1.47
CA TYR A 71 -0.84 7.58 -1.57
C TYR A 71 -1.21 7.96 -3.01
N GLY A 72 -0.34 8.69 -3.71
CA GLY A 72 -0.54 9.00 -5.13
C GLY A 72 -0.60 7.74 -6.00
N ALA A 73 0.27 6.75 -5.72
CA ALA A 73 0.29 5.49 -6.45
C ALA A 73 -1.02 4.70 -6.26
N TYR A 74 -1.59 4.71 -5.05
CA TYR A 74 -2.88 4.07 -4.77
C TYR A 74 -4.04 4.67 -5.57
N LEU A 75 -4.09 6.01 -5.68
CA LEU A 75 -5.10 6.70 -6.48
C LEU A 75 -4.96 6.34 -7.96
N TRP A 76 -3.73 6.37 -8.50
CA TRP A 76 -3.45 6.00 -9.88
C TRP A 76 -3.74 4.53 -10.16
N HIS A 77 -3.45 3.63 -9.21
CA HIS A 77 -3.73 2.21 -9.37
C HIS A 77 -5.23 1.95 -9.59
N SER A 78 -6.09 2.60 -8.79
CA SER A 78 -7.55 2.51 -8.93
C SER A 78 -8.03 3.08 -10.26
N LEU A 79 -7.47 4.21 -10.70
CA LEU A 79 -7.78 4.82 -12.01
C LEU A 79 -7.36 3.94 -13.18
N VAL A 80 -6.16 3.36 -13.14
CA VAL A 80 -5.65 2.47 -14.20
C VAL A 80 -6.54 1.24 -14.35
N ILE A 81 -6.97 0.64 -13.23
CA ILE A 81 -7.92 -0.48 -13.25
C ILE A 81 -9.26 -0.04 -13.86
N PHE A 82 -9.77 1.11 -13.45
CA PHE A 82 -11.05 1.64 -13.96
C PHE A 82 -11.01 1.90 -15.47
N VAL A 83 -9.97 2.55 -15.98
CA VAL A 83 -9.77 2.80 -17.41
C VAL A 83 -9.61 1.49 -18.19
N ASN A 84 -8.86 0.53 -17.63
CA ASN A 84 -8.74 -0.79 -18.24
C ASN A 84 -10.11 -1.47 -18.33
N TYR A 85 -10.93 -1.40 -17.27
CA TYR A 85 -12.25 -2.02 -17.24
C TYR A 85 -13.21 -1.41 -18.28
N LEU A 86 -13.19 -0.09 -18.45
CA LEU A 86 -13.98 0.61 -19.48
C LEU A 86 -13.56 0.24 -20.91
N GLY A 87 -12.27 -0.03 -21.14
CA GLY A 87 -11.73 -0.38 -22.45
C GLY A 87 -11.77 -1.88 -22.77
N ARG A 88 -12.23 -2.75 -21.86
CA ARG A 88 -12.27 -4.20 -22.09
C ARG A 88 -13.60 -4.61 -22.72
N GLU A 89 -13.58 -4.93 -24.01
CA GLU A 89 -14.74 -5.49 -24.71
C GLU A 89 -14.77 -7.04 -24.72
N GLN A 90 -13.68 -7.71 -24.32
CA GLN A 90 -13.60 -9.18 -24.27
C GLN A 90 -13.04 -9.72 -22.94
N PRO A 91 -13.55 -10.88 -22.47
CA PRO A 91 -13.05 -11.54 -21.27
C PRO A 91 -11.62 -12.03 -21.50
N THR A 92 -10.73 -11.64 -20.59
CA THR A 92 -9.32 -12.00 -20.63
C THR A 92 -9.15 -13.41 -20.08
N HIS A 93 -8.36 -14.26 -20.76
CA HIS A 93 -8.04 -15.59 -20.24
C HIS A 93 -7.22 -15.47 -18.94
N TYR A 94 -7.84 -15.89 -17.83
CA TYR A 94 -7.26 -15.87 -16.49
C TYR A 94 -6.26 -17.02 -16.31
N THR A 95 -5.09 -16.91 -16.93
CA THR A 95 -3.94 -17.78 -16.65
C THR A 95 -3.07 -17.12 -15.58
N ILE A 96 -2.53 -17.93 -14.65
CA ILE A 96 -1.67 -17.46 -13.54
C ILE A 96 -0.56 -16.53 -14.03
N THR A 97 0.14 -16.89 -15.11
CA THR A 97 1.21 -16.08 -15.72
C THR A 97 0.73 -14.71 -16.17
N ASN A 98 -0.47 -14.64 -16.75
CA ASN A 98 -1.04 -13.39 -17.25
C ASN A 98 -1.47 -12.49 -16.08
N ILE A 99 -2.01 -13.06 -15.00
CA ILE A 99 -2.36 -12.32 -13.78
C ILE A 99 -1.11 -11.71 -13.14
N PHE A 100 -0.04 -12.48 -12.98
CA PHE A 100 1.22 -12.00 -12.42
C PHE A 100 1.84 -10.87 -13.27
N TYR A 101 1.86 -11.04 -14.59
CA TYR A 101 2.38 -10.03 -15.50
C TYR A 101 1.57 -8.72 -15.41
N ASN A 102 0.23 -8.80 -15.49
CA ASN A 102 -0.63 -7.63 -15.36
C ASN A 102 -0.47 -6.94 -14.01
N PHE A 103 -0.35 -7.69 -12.92
CA PHE A 103 -0.13 -7.13 -11.59
C PHE A 103 1.15 -6.28 -11.53
N ILE A 104 2.26 -6.83 -12.04
CA ILE A 104 3.54 -6.12 -12.07
C ILE A 104 3.44 -4.88 -12.96
N CYS A 105 2.86 -5.00 -14.16
CA CYS A 105 2.68 -3.88 -15.07
C CYS A 105 1.85 -2.75 -14.46
N TYR A 106 0.67 -3.04 -13.91
CA TYR A 106 -0.18 -2.01 -13.30
C TYR A 106 0.47 -1.37 -12.08
N THR A 107 1.21 -2.14 -11.28
CA THR A 107 1.95 -1.61 -10.14
C THR A 107 3.03 -0.64 -10.61
N ILE A 108 3.92 -1.05 -11.50
CA ILE A 108 5.00 -0.20 -12.02
C ILE A 108 4.44 1.08 -12.68
N LEU A 109 3.41 0.94 -13.52
CA LEU A 109 2.80 2.07 -14.21
C LEU A 109 2.17 3.07 -13.23
N SER A 110 1.49 2.60 -12.20
CA SER A 110 0.90 3.45 -11.16
C SER A 110 1.95 4.23 -10.36
N TYR A 111 3.09 3.60 -10.06
CA TYR A 111 4.20 4.28 -9.38
C TYR A 111 4.85 5.35 -10.26
N ILE A 112 5.05 5.08 -11.56
CA ILE A 112 5.58 6.07 -12.50
C ILE A 112 4.64 7.28 -12.59
N LEU A 113 3.35 7.05 -12.82
CA LEU A 113 2.35 8.13 -12.93
C LEU A 113 2.24 8.96 -11.64
N SER A 114 2.27 8.29 -10.48
CA SER A 114 2.29 8.98 -9.19
C SER A 114 3.55 9.83 -9.02
N PHE A 115 4.71 9.33 -9.44
CA PHE A 115 5.95 10.09 -9.34
C PHE A 115 5.92 11.35 -10.21
N PHE A 116 5.42 11.25 -11.45
CA PHE A 116 5.23 12.41 -12.31
C PHE A 116 4.23 13.41 -11.73
N THR A 117 3.10 12.93 -11.20
CA THR A 117 2.08 13.80 -10.59
C THR A 117 2.64 14.51 -9.36
N PHE A 118 3.40 13.80 -8.52
CA PHE A 118 4.07 14.37 -7.36
C PHE A 118 5.06 15.47 -7.78
N LEU A 119 5.89 15.23 -8.79
CA LEU A 119 6.82 16.23 -9.31
C LEU A 119 6.11 17.46 -9.91
N LEU A 120 5.05 17.24 -10.69
CA LEU A 120 4.36 18.30 -11.41
C LEU A 120 3.44 19.13 -10.53
N PHE A 121 2.84 18.57 -9.48
CA PHE A 121 1.88 19.28 -8.63
C PHE A 121 2.44 19.63 -7.26
N GLU A 122 3.13 18.72 -6.57
CA GLU A 122 3.61 19.01 -5.21
C GLU A 122 4.78 20.00 -5.20
N LEU A 123 5.73 19.92 -6.14
CA LEU A 123 6.84 20.87 -6.19
C LEU A 123 6.40 22.33 -6.41
N PRO A 124 5.58 22.66 -7.43
CA PRO A 124 5.16 24.04 -7.62
C PRO A 124 4.22 24.54 -6.53
N THR A 125 3.35 23.68 -5.98
CA THR A 125 2.45 24.11 -4.90
C THR A 125 3.20 24.48 -3.63
N ILE A 126 4.27 23.75 -3.28
CA ILE A 126 5.13 24.10 -2.14
C ILE A 126 5.83 25.45 -2.38
N GLN A 127 6.38 25.67 -3.57
CA GLN A 127 7.02 26.95 -3.93
C GLN A 127 6.04 28.13 -3.89
N LEU A 128 4.82 27.93 -4.40
CA LEU A 128 3.75 28.94 -4.36
C LEU A 128 3.31 29.24 -2.91
N LEU A 129 3.21 28.21 -2.06
CA LEU A 129 2.84 28.36 -0.66
C LEU A 129 3.89 29.18 0.10
N GLU A 130 5.18 28.86 -0.08
CA GLU A 130 6.29 29.61 0.52
C GLU A 130 6.29 31.07 0.06
N PHE A 131 6.05 31.32 -1.23
CA PHE A 131 5.93 32.67 -1.76
C PHE A 131 4.75 33.44 -1.14
N CYS A 132 3.59 32.79 -1.02
CA CYS A 132 2.39 33.39 -0.44
C CYS A 132 2.58 33.70 1.06
N PHE A 133 3.17 32.77 1.82
CA PHE A 133 3.42 32.94 3.24
C PHE A 133 4.42 34.08 3.51
N LYS A 134 5.51 34.13 2.73
CA LYS A 134 6.52 35.20 2.81
C LYS A 134 5.94 36.58 2.46
N ARG A 135 4.92 36.64 1.60
CA ARG A 135 4.19 37.87 1.30
C ARG A 135 3.30 38.31 2.47
N SER A 136 2.65 37.38 3.15
CA SER A 136 1.78 37.69 4.31
C SER A 136 2.55 38.27 5.49
N THR A 137 3.79 37.83 5.74
CA THR A 137 4.60 38.33 6.87
C THR A 137 5.20 39.71 6.63
N LYS A 138 5.22 40.19 5.37
CA LYS A 138 5.74 41.52 5.01
C LYS A 138 4.69 42.64 5.07
N LEU A 139 3.43 42.28 5.28
CA LEU A 139 2.27 43.19 5.34
C LEU A 139 1.89 43.54 6.79
N HIS A 140 2.61 43.01 7.78
CA HIS A 140 2.47 43.30 9.21
C HIS A 140 3.82 43.81 9.72
#